data_AF-A0A369TGF1-F1
#
_entry.id   AF-A0A369TGF1-F1
#
_cell.length_a   1.000
_cell.length_b   1.000
_cell.length_c   1.000
_cell.angle_alpha   90.00
_cell.angle_beta   90.00
_cell.angle_gamma   90.00
#
_symmetry.space_group_name_H-M   'P 1'
#
loop_
_entity.id
_entity.type
_entity.pdbx_description
1 polymer ?
#
loop_
_entity_poly.entity_id
_entity_poly.type
_entity_poly.pdbx_seq_one_letter_code
_entity_poly.pdbx_strand_id
1 'polypeptide(L)'
;MTAILKHAAFAAAVLAATAYPQSPVEATEGRGILRVETVVSEGRDALWDGARIAVWELEGGRPGQMVARRHATPAKVDLDPGKYRVVVLYQGARSIRDIQVGAGAREKVVLNLNAGEVAFELLPIMGAAPVSEALTWSVHHYVPGKGAGRLVTQTVGDKPTILLSDGWYEVRVDFAGKTVRHVIEARAGERAWYSLIARPSEDY
;
A
#
# COMPACT_ATOMS: atom_id res chain seq x y z
N MET A 1 28.67 -70.23 -58.62
CA MET A 1 28.51 -68.85 -58.15
C MET A 1 27.58 -68.91 -56.94
N THR A 2 28.11 -69.12 -55.73
CA THR A 2 28.66 -68.12 -54.79
C THR A 2 27.57 -67.28 -54.10
N ALA A 3 27.65 -67.29 -52.77
CA ALA A 3 27.07 -66.42 -51.74
C ALA A 3 25.65 -66.78 -51.24
N ILE A 4 25.30 -66.99 -49.96
CA ILE A 4 25.83 -66.77 -48.58
C ILE A 4 24.79 -65.96 -47.77
N LEU A 5 24.57 -66.37 -46.50
CA LEU A 5 24.02 -65.59 -45.35
C LEU A 5 22.50 -65.31 -45.33
N LYS A 6 21.80 -65.21 -44.19
CA LYS A 6 21.95 -65.59 -42.77
C LYS A 6 20.59 -65.33 -42.10
N HIS A 7 20.33 -66.05 -41.01
CA HIS A 7 19.24 -65.82 -40.06
C HIS A 7 19.26 -64.37 -39.51
N ALA A 8 18.07 -63.81 -39.24
CA ALA A 8 17.93 -62.69 -38.31
C ALA A 8 16.70 -62.91 -37.42
N ALA A 9 16.99 -63.16 -36.14
CA ALA A 9 16.03 -63.19 -35.04
C ALA A 9 15.60 -61.77 -34.68
N PHE A 10 14.32 -61.57 -34.39
CA PHE A 10 13.79 -60.34 -33.81
C PHE A 10 14.08 -60.32 -32.30
N ALA A 11 14.99 -59.45 -31.88
CA ALA A 11 15.22 -59.14 -30.47
C ALA A 11 14.26 -58.03 -30.03
N ALA A 12 13.48 -58.29 -28.98
CA ALA A 12 12.67 -57.29 -28.29
C ALA A 12 13.58 -56.37 -27.46
N ALA A 13 13.56 -55.07 -27.76
CA ALA A 13 14.23 -54.06 -26.95
C ALA A 13 13.27 -53.57 -25.85
N VAL A 14 13.60 -53.87 -24.59
CA VAL A 14 13.00 -53.22 -23.42
C VAL A 14 13.69 -51.86 -23.26
N LEU A 15 12.98 -50.76 -23.49
CA LEU A 15 13.45 -49.44 -23.08
C LEU A 15 13.33 -49.33 -21.56
N ALA A 16 14.49 -49.32 -20.88
CA ALA A 16 14.58 -48.87 -19.50
C ALA A 16 14.44 -47.33 -19.50
N ALA A 17 13.29 -46.83 -19.06
CA ALA A 17 13.13 -45.42 -18.72
C ALA A 17 13.93 -45.14 -17.44
N THR A 18 14.99 -44.36 -17.55
CA THR A 18 15.66 -43.78 -16.38
C THR A 18 14.72 -42.75 -15.76
N ALA A 19 13.94 -43.17 -14.76
CA ALA A 19 13.27 -42.26 -13.86
C ALA A 19 14.36 -41.44 -13.15
N TYR A 20 14.48 -40.16 -13.48
CA TYR A 20 15.27 -39.24 -12.67
C TYR A 20 14.69 -39.28 -11.25
N PRO A 21 15.50 -39.50 -10.20
CA PRO A 21 15.00 -39.35 -8.85
C PRO A 21 14.55 -37.90 -8.70
N GLN A 22 13.24 -37.69 -8.53
CA GLN A 22 12.75 -36.42 -8.03
C GLN A 22 13.30 -36.33 -6.60
N SER A 23 14.35 -35.53 -6.42
CA SER A 23 14.79 -35.12 -5.09
C SER A 23 13.53 -34.67 -4.33
N PRO A 24 13.24 -35.22 -3.14
CA PRO A 24 12.27 -34.62 -2.26
C PRO A 24 12.70 -33.15 -2.13
N VAL A 25 11.84 -32.22 -2.50
CA VAL A 25 12.05 -30.82 -2.15
C VAL A 25 12.09 -30.82 -0.63
N GLU A 26 13.28 -30.79 -0.05
CA GLU A 26 13.46 -30.55 1.38
C GLU A 26 12.64 -29.29 1.66
N ALA A 27 11.56 -29.46 2.42
CA ALA A 27 10.86 -28.35 3.01
C ALA A 27 11.95 -27.53 3.70
N THR A 28 12.24 -26.36 3.16
CA THR A 28 13.39 -25.57 3.61
C THR A 28 13.05 -25.11 5.02
N GLU A 29 13.51 -25.84 6.02
CA GLU A 29 13.32 -25.47 7.42
C GLU A 29 14.01 -24.13 7.62
N GLY A 30 13.22 -23.09 7.84
CA GLY A 30 13.75 -21.75 7.97
C GLY A 30 12.71 -20.66 7.76
N ARG A 31 12.99 -19.51 8.38
CA ARG A 31 12.21 -18.29 8.19
C ARG A 31 12.22 -17.88 6.72
N GLY A 32 11.05 -17.50 6.21
CA GLY A 32 10.93 -16.80 4.95
C GLY A 32 11.36 -15.34 5.09
N ILE A 33 11.78 -14.73 3.99
CA ILE A 33 12.10 -13.31 3.89
C ILE A 33 11.00 -12.64 3.09
N LEU A 34 10.29 -11.70 3.70
CA LEU A 34 9.34 -10.82 3.03
C LEU A 34 10.02 -9.48 2.71
N ARG A 35 10.06 -9.11 1.43
CA ARG A 35 10.38 -7.76 0.97
C ARG A 35 9.08 -6.99 0.72
N VAL A 36 8.87 -5.93 1.50
CA VAL A 36 7.74 -5.01 1.36
C VAL A 36 8.19 -3.78 0.59
N GLU A 37 7.52 -3.47 -0.51
CA GLU A 37 7.66 -2.25 -1.28
C GLU A 37 6.34 -1.46 -1.25
N THR A 38 6.43 -0.15 -1.38
CA THR A 38 5.25 0.73 -1.37
C THR A 38 5.29 1.67 -2.57
N VAL A 39 4.15 1.83 -3.24
CA VAL A 39 3.96 2.82 -4.31
C VAL A 39 2.78 3.73 -3.96
N VAL A 40 2.83 4.98 -4.41
CA VAL A 40 1.77 5.97 -4.17
C VAL A 40 0.49 5.58 -4.91
N SER A 41 0.62 5.33 -6.21
CA SER A 41 -0.44 4.84 -7.09
C SER A 41 0.18 3.95 -8.17
N GLU A 42 -0.64 3.30 -8.99
CA GLU A 42 -0.14 2.42 -10.06
C GLU A 42 0.70 3.20 -11.07
N GLY A 43 1.82 2.63 -11.51
CA GLY A 43 2.73 3.26 -12.48
C GLY A 43 3.61 4.40 -11.94
N ARG A 44 3.51 4.74 -10.64
CA ARG A 44 4.39 5.73 -9.99
C ARG A 44 5.61 5.07 -9.37
N ASP A 45 6.66 5.87 -9.19
CA ASP A 45 7.88 5.45 -8.50
C ASP A 45 7.60 4.94 -7.09
N ALA A 46 8.43 4.00 -6.65
CA ALA A 46 8.41 3.50 -5.28
C ALA A 46 8.67 4.64 -4.29
N LEU A 47 8.01 4.55 -3.13
CA LEU A 47 8.39 5.37 -1.98
C LEU A 47 9.72 4.86 -1.42
N TRP A 48 10.55 5.79 -0.97
CA TRP A 48 11.89 5.49 -0.44
C TRP A 48 12.01 5.74 1.06
N ASP A 49 11.08 6.47 1.68
CA ASP A 49 11.09 6.74 3.13
C ASP A 49 9.72 7.18 3.68
N GLY A 50 9.60 7.21 5.01
CA GLY A 50 8.47 7.76 5.78
C GLY A 50 7.26 6.85 5.90
N ALA A 51 7.24 5.73 5.17
CA ALA A 51 6.19 4.72 5.26
C ALA A 51 6.31 3.92 6.56
N ARG A 52 5.23 3.85 7.33
CA ARG A 52 5.12 2.96 8.49
C ARG A 52 4.52 1.63 8.06
N ILE A 53 5.25 0.55 8.28
CA ILE A 53 4.84 -0.80 7.92
C ILE A 53 4.63 -1.57 9.22
N ALA A 54 3.49 -2.25 9.34
CA ALA A 54 3.20 -3.20 10.41
C ALA A 54 2.81 -4.55 9.81
N VAL A 55 3.40 -5.62 10.31
CA VAL A 55 3.08 -7.00 9.91
C VAL A 55 2.48 -7.71 11.11
N TRP A 56 1.28 -8.24 10.90
CA TRP A 56 0.50 -8.96 11.90
C TRP A 56 0.34 -10.41 11.45
N GLU A 57 0.44 -11.35 12.37
CA GLU A 57 0.00 -12.72 12.12
C GLU A 57 -1.52 -12.76 11.93
N LEU A 58 -1.99 -13.70 11.10
CA LEU A 58 -3.41 -13.94 10.91
C LEU A 58 -3.82 -15.25 11.57
N GLU A 59 -4.69 -15.14 12.57
CA GLU A 59 -5.32 -16.25 13.26
C GLU A 59 -6.78 -16.31 12.83
N GLY A 60 -7.19 -17.38 12.14
CA GLY A 60 -8.57 -17.49 11.63
C GLY A 60 -9.00 -16.32 10.73
N GLY A 61 -8.04 -15.68 10.04
CA GLY A 61 -8.29 -14.52 9.17
C GLY A 61 -8.38 -13.16 9.88
N ARG A 62 -8.15 -13.12 11.20
CA ARG A 62 -8.10 -11.87 11.97
C ARG A 62 -6.66 -11.56 12.40
N PRO A 63 -6.28 -10.27 12.50
CA PRO A 63 -4.97 -9.89 13.03
C PRO A 63 -4.81 -10.38 14.48
N GLY A 64 -3.77 -11.19 14.71
CA GLY A 64 -3.31 -11.65 16.02
C GLY A 64 -2.17 -10.77 16.53
N GLN A 65 -0.98 -11.34 16.73
CA GLN A 65 0.21 -10.62 17.20
C GLN A 65 0.85 -9.76 16.09
N MET A 66 1.34 -8.57 16.44
CA MET A 66 2.25 -7.80 15.57
C MET A 66 3.66 -8.38 15.68
N VAL A 67 4.16 -8.93 14.58
CA VAL A 67 5.47 -9.60 14.53
C VAL A 67 6.58 -8.72 13.96
N ALA A 68 6.22 -7.65 13.24
CA ALA A 68 7.20 -6.69 12.76
C ALA A 68 6.64 -5.28 12.61
N ARG A 69 7.53 -4.30 12.80
CA ARG A 69 7.31 -2.88 12.50
C ARG A 69 8.52 -2.31 11.78
N ARG A 70 8.29 -1.49 10.76
CA ARG A 70 9.32 -0.76 10.00
C ARG A 70 8.84 0.67 9.73
N HIS A 71 9.78 1.57 9.49
CA HIS A 71 9.53 3.01 9.35
C HIS A 71 9.99 3.58 7.99
N ALA A 72 10.38 2.70 7.06
CA ALA A 72 10.74 3.04 5.70
C ALA A 72 10.38 1.87 4.75
N THR A 73 10.43 2.13 3.45
CA THR A 73 10.22 1.17 2.37
C THR A 73 11.26 1.40 1.26
N PRO A 74 11.81 0.37 0.59
CA PRO A 74 11.55 -1.05 0.81
C PRO A 74 12.06 -1.57 2.16
N ALA A 75 11.32 -2.51 2.75
CA ALA A 75 11.72 -3.15 4.01
C ALA A 75 11.83 -4.67 3.86
N LYS A 76 12.78 -5.27 4.59
CA LYS A 76 12.88 -6.73 4.74
C LYS A 76 12.40 -7.15 6.13
N VAL A 77 11.65 -8.26 6.17
CA VAL A 77 11.10 -8.85 7.39
C VAL A 77 11.30 -10.35 7.31
N ASP A 78 11.97 -10.92 8.32
CA ASP A 78 12.07 -12.37 8.48
C ASP A 78 10.83 -12.86 9.22
N LEU A 79 10.16 -13.87 8.65
CA LEU A 79 8.88 -14.38 9.14
C LEU A 79 8.93 -15.90 9.20
N ASP A 80 8.30 -16.47 10.22
CA ASP A 80 8.04 -17.91 10.24
C ASP A 80 7.00 -18.26 9.13
N PRO A 81 6.88 -19.53 8.71
CA PRO A 81 5.90 -19.91 7.70
C PRO A 81 4.48 -19.70 8.25
N GLY A 82 3.62 -18.97 7.51
CA GLY A 82 2.33 -18.59 8.05
C GLY A 82 1.55 -17.58 7.20
N LYS A 83 0.40 -17.18 7.72
CA LYS A 83 -0.46 -16.14 7.13
C LYS A 83 -0.25 -14.83 7.87
N TYR A 84 -0.12 -13.74 7.10
CA TYR A 84 0.17 -12.43 7.65
C TYR A 84 -0.69 -11.35 6.99
N ARG A 85 -0.98 -10.29 7.75
CA ARG A 85 -1.53 -9.03 7.26
C ARG A 85 -0.46 -7.96 7.31
N VAL A 86 -0.11 -7.42 6.15
CA VAL A 86 0.80 -6.29 5.99
C VAL A 86 -0.04 -5.02 5.88
N VAL A 87 0.23 -4.06 6.76
CA VAL A 87 -0.40 -2.73 6.74
C VAL A 87 0.67 -1.69 6.48
N VAL A 88 0.46 -0.84 5.49
CA VAL A 88 1.32 0.31 5.22
C VAL A 88 0.52 1.59 5.42
N LEU A 89 1.11 2.54 6.12
CA LEU A 89 0.61 3.89 6.35
C LEU A 89 1.65 4.90 5.86
N TYR A 90 1.23 5.86 5.06
CA TYR A 90 2.07 6.98 4.64
C TYR A 90 1.24 8.25 4.56
N GLN A 91 1.59 9.25 5.36
CA GLN A 91 0.77 10.45 5.57
C GLN A 91 -0.70 10.08 5.87
N GLY A 92 -1.65 10.50 5.03
CA GLY A 92 -3.07 10.16 5.17
C GLY A 92 -3.53 8.94 4.35
N ALA A 93 -2.62 8.25 3.66
CA ALA A 93 -2.93 7.08 2.86
C ALA A 93 -2.65 5.76 3.60
N ARG A 94 -3.45 4.73 3.30
CA ARG A 94 -3.38 3.41 3.94
C ARG A 94 -3.60 2.29 2.92
N SER A 95 -2.77 1.26 2.99
CA SER A 95 -2.96 0.00 2.25
C SER A 95 -2.86 -1.20 3.18
N ILE A 96 -3.62 -2.25 2.88
CA ILE A 96 -3.66 -3.51 3.63
C ILE A 96 -3.59 -4.66 2.64
N ARG A 97 -2.73 -5.65 2.91
CA ARG A 97 -2.65 -6.86 2.11
C ARG A 97 -2.40 -8.08 2.97
N ASP A 98 -3.19 -9.12 2.75
CA ASP A 98 -2.97 -10.42 3.37
C ASP A 98 -2.07 -11.26 2.45
N ILE A 99 -1.12 -12.00 3.04
CA ILE A 99 -0.13 -12.81 2.35
C ILE A 99 0.07 -14.16 3.06
N GLN A 100 0.59 -15.13 2.33
CA GLN A 100 1.09 -16.40 2.85
C GLN A 100 2.60 -16.43 2.65
N VAL A 101 3.35 -16.78 3.69
CA VAL A 101 4.80 -17.00 3.63
C VAL A 101 5.06 -18.49 3.79
N GLY A 102 5.81 -19.06 2.86
CA GLY A 102 6.29 -20.45 2.92
C GLY A 102 7.64 -20.57 3.65
N ALA A 103 8.00 -21.79 4.01
CA ALA A 103 9.29 -22.09 4.63
C ALA A 103 10.45 -21.81 3.66
N GLY A 104 11.45 -21.06 4.13
CA GLY A 104 12.58 -20.56 3.32
C GLY A 104 12.19 -19.64 2.15
N ALA A 105 10.91 -19.24 2.03
CA ALA A 105 10.42 -18.48 0.89
C ALA A 105 11.03 -17.07 0.84
N ARG A 106 11.23 -16.55 -0.38
CA ARG A 106 11.62 -15.15 -0.61
C ARG A 106 10.48 -14.45 -1.31
N GLU A 107 9.60 -13.87 -0.52
CA GLU A 107 8.40 -13.21 -1.01
C GLU A 107 8.65 -11.72 -1.24
N LYS A 108 8.08 -11.19 -2.33
CA LYS A 108 8.02 -9.75 -2.58
C LYS A 108 6.57 -9.31 -2.66
N VAL A 109 6.21 -8.31 -1.88
CA VAL A 109 4.89 -7.69 -1.94
C VAL A 109 5.03 -6.20 -2.22
N VAL A 110 4.26 -5.72 -3.19
CA VAL A 110 4.09 -4.28 -3.44
C VAL A 110 2.72 -3.88 -2.89
N LEU A 111 2.70 -2.89 -2.00
CA LEU A 111 1.48 -2.26 -1.51
C LEU A 111 1.28 -0.93 -2.23
N ASN A 112 0.19 -0.87 -3.00
CA ASN A 112 -0.28 0.35 -3.61
C ASN A 112 -1.15 1.10 -2.60
N LEU A 113 -0.80 2.34 -2.28
CA LEU A 113 -1.57 3.21 -1.37
C LEU A 113 -2.87 3.73 -2.01
N ASN A 114 -3.00 3.56 -3.33
CA ASN A 114 -4.09 4.07 -4.15
C ASN A 114 -4.36 5.55 -3.85
N ALA A 115 -3.29 6.35 -3.81
CA ALA A 115 -3.32 7.70 -3.27
C ALA A 115 -3.16 8.78 -4.32
N GLY A 116 -3.83 9.91 -4.09
CA GLY A 116 -3.67 11.17 -4.79
C GLY A 116 -2.98 12.21 -3.91
N GLU A 117 -2.38 13.21 -4.54
CA GLU A 117 -1.73 14.33 -3.88
C GLU A 117 -2.68 15.51 -3.79
N VAL A 118 -2.89 16.03 -2.58
CA VAL A 118 -3.83 17.12 -2.33
C VAL A 118 -3.08 18.26 -1.65
N ALA A 119 -3.03 19.40 -2.33
CA ALA A 119 -2.48 20.64 -1.81
C ALA A 119 -3.62 21.54 -1.29
N PHE A 120 -3.38 22.15 -0.13
CA PHE A 120 -4.32 23.07 0.49
C PHE A 120 -3.76 24.47 0.57
N GLU A 121 -4.64 25.45 0.50
CA GLU A 121 -4.36 26.82 0.96
C GLU A 121 -5.64 27.42 1.56
N LEU A 122 -5.48 28.42 2.43
CA LEU A 122 -6.61 29.16 2.97
C LEU A 122 -6.62 30.57 2.38
N LEU A 123 -7.75 30.98 1.82
CA LEU A 123 -8.03 32.36 1.45
C LEU A 123 -8.88 33.00 2.56
N PRO A 124 -8.50 34.18 3.09
CA PRO A 124 -9.30 34.85 4.11
C PRO A 124 -10.65 35.32 3.55
N ILE A 125 -10.67 35.68 2.26
CA ILE A 125 -11.85 35.99 1.47
C ILE A 125 -11.56 35.65 0.00
N MET A 126 -12.60 35.44 -0.80
CA MET A 126 -12.47 35.17 -2.23
C MET A 126 -11.63 36.25 -2.94
N GLY A 127 -10.65 35.83 -3.74
CA GLY A 127 -9.77 36.71 -4.51
C GLY A 127 -8.63 37.36 -3.72
N ALA A 128 -8.57 37.21 -2.40
CA ALA A 128 -7.43 37.66 -1.61
C ALA A 128 -6.22 36.73 -1.77
N ALA A 129 -5.04 37.24 -1.41
CA ALA A 129 -3.86 36.39 -1.29
C ALA A 129 -4.07 35.30 -0.22
N PRO A 130 -3.50 34.09 -0.41
CA PRO A 130 -3.54 33.05 0.60
C PRO A 130 -2.90 33.48 1.91
N VAL A 131 -3.44 32.97 3.01
CA VAL A 131 -2.83 33.08 4.34
C VAL A 131 -1.46 32.42 4.32
N SER A 132 -0.43 33.15 4.75
CA SER A 132 0.97 32.70 4.73
C SER A 132 1.51 32.27 6.10
N GLU A 133 0.70 32.35 7.16
CA GLU A 133 1.07 31.80 8.47
C GLU A 133 0.79 30.30 8.52
N ALA A 134 1.50 29.59 9.40
CA ALA A 134 1.29 28.16 9.57
C ALA A 134 -0.05 27.88 10.24
N LEU A 135 -0.93 27.16 9.55
CA LEU A 135 -2.26 26.78 10.02
C LEU A 135 -2.31 25.30 10.39
N THR A 136 -3.20 24.93 11.31
CA THR A 136 -3.45 23.52 11.63
C THR A 136 -4.55 22.98 10.74
N TRP A 137 -4.21 21.98 9.93
CA TRP A 137 -5.11 21.30 9.01
C TRP A 137 -5.42 19.91 9.54
N SER A 138 -6.69 19.53 9.58
CA SER A 138 -7.12 18.17 9.91
C SER A 138 -8.01 17.61 8.81
N VAL A 139 -7.75 16.37 8.41
CA VAL A 139 -8.50 15.69 7.36
C VAL A 139 -9.24 14.52 7.98
N HIS A 140 -10.55 14.51 7.79
CA HIS A 140 -11.44 13.48 8.28
C HIS A 140 -12.01 12.70 7.10
N HIS A 141 -12.26 11.41 7.28
CA HIS A 141 -13.01 10.65 6.29
C HIS A 141 -14.40 11.28 6.13
N TYR A 142 -14.95 11.31 4.91
CA TYR A 142 -16.30 11.80 4.67
C TYR A 142 -17.10 10.76 3.90
N VAL A 143 -18.35 10.55 4.31
CA VAL A 143 -19.29 9.72 3.57
C VAL A 143 -20.45 10.61 3.14
N PRO A 144 -20.68 10.79 1.82
CA PRO A 144 -21.83 11.53 1.31
C PRO A 144 -23.14 11.07 1.97
N GLY A 145 -23.93 12.03 2.45
CA GLY A 145 -25.18 11.78 3.18
C GLY A 145 -25.04 11.34 4.64
N LYS A 146 -23.84 10.95 5.12
CA LYS A 146 -23.59 10.67 6.55
C LYS A 146 -22.73 11.73 7.23
N GLY A 147 -21.88 12.44 6.48
CA GLY A 147 -21.00 13.47 7.00
C GLY A 147 -19.59 12.98 7.34
N ALA A 148 -18.88 13.77 8.14
CA ALA A 148 -17.52 13.49 8.56
C ALA A 148 -17.43 12.34 9.58
N GLY A 149 -16.39 11.54 9.45
CA GLY A 149 -16.04 10.42 10.32
C GLY A 149 -14.73 10.67 11.07
N ARG A 150 -13.94 9.61 11.23
CA ARG A 150 -12.68 9.64 11.98
C ARG A 150 -11.63 10.56 11.33
N LEU A 151 -10.75 11.11 12.16
CA LEU A 151 -9.52 11.77 11.75
C LEU A 151 -8.64 10.77 10.96
N VAL A 152 -8.11 11.25 9.84
CA VAL A 152 -7.19 10.50 8.95
C VAL A 152 -5.77 10.99 9.17
N THR A 153 -5.57 12.31 9.12
CA THR A 153 -4.28 12.94 9.36
C THR A 153 -4.45 14.39 9.82
N GLN A 154 -3.42 14.92 10.46
CA GLN A 154 -3.30 16.32 10.84
C GLN A 154 -1.90 16.81 10.46
N THR A 155 -1.82 18.03 9.95
CA THR A 155 -0.56 18.67 9.55
C THR A 155 -0.59 20.17 9.86
N VAL A 156 0.59 20.77 9.92
CA VAL A 156 0.75 22.21 10.13
C VAL A 156 1.51 22.81 8.95
N GLY A 157 1.00 23.90 8.40
CA GLY A 157 1.59 24.60 7.27
C GLY A 157 0.65 25.68 6.70
N ASP A 158 1.19 26.60 5.93
CA ASP A 158 0.40 27.59 5.18
C ASP A 158 -0.16 26.98 3.89
N LYS A 159 0.64 26.15 3.20
CA LYS A 159 0.27 25.44 1.97
C LYS A 159 0.66 23.96 1.99
N PRO A 160 0.17 23.16 2.95
CA PRO A 160 0.58 21.77 3.07
C PRO A 160 0.10 20.97 1.86
N THR A 161 0.91 19.99 1.48
CA THR A 161 0.55 18.96 0.50
C THR A 161 0.56 17.60 1.19
N ILE A 162 -0.51 16.83 1.01
CA ILE A 162 -0.67 15.52 1.64
C ILE A 162 -1.11 14.47 0.63
N LEU A 163 -0.68 13.23 0.85
CA LEU A 163 -1.21 12.07 0.16
C LEU A 163 -2.39 11.50 0.91
N LEU A 164 -3.50 11.31 0.20
CA LEU A 164 -4.72 10.69 0.68
C LEU A 164 -5.06 9.53 -0.23
N SER A 165 -5.52 8.41 0.34
CA SER A 165 -6.10 7.34 -0.47
C SER A 165 -7.31 7.86 -1.24
N ASP A 166 -7.67 7.17 -2.32
CA ASP A 166 -8.87 7.49 -3.10
C ASP A 166 -10.11 7.52 -2.20
N GLY A 167 -10.89 8.59 -2.29
CA GLY A 167 -12.12 8.76 -1.53
C GLY A 167 -12.49 10.20 -1.20
N TRP A 168 -13.52 10.34 -0.36
CA TRP A 168 -14.08 11.61 0.06
C TRP A 168 -13.62 11.98 1.47
N TYR A 169 -13.32 13.27 1.66
CA TYR A 169 -12.78 13.78 2.91
C TYR A 169 -13.40 15.12 3.28
N GLU A 170 -13.50 15.40 4.58
CA GLU A 170 -13.73 16.75 5.09
C GLU A 170 -12.41 17.30 5.61
N VAL A 171 -11.94 18.36 4.98
CA VAL A 171 -10.77 19.13 5.40
C VAL A 171 -11.24 20.24 6.33
N ARG A 172 -10.56 20.39 7.46
CA ARG A 172 -10.80 21.45 8.43
C ARG A 172 -9.52 22.22 8.66
N VAL A 173 -9.66 23.54 8.77
CA VAL A 173 -8.56 24.43 9.15
C VAL A 173 -9.05 25.46 10.14
N ASP A 174 -8.29 25.65 11.22
CA ASP A 174 -8.59 26.65 12.23
C ASP A 174 -7.92 27.97 11.87
N PHE A 175 -8.71 29.04 11.77
CA PHE A 175 -8.26 30.37 11.41
C PHE A 175 -9.12 31.43 12.10
N ALA A 176 -8.46 32.42 12.71
CA ALA A 176 -9.13 33.53 13.42
C ALA A 176 -10.23 33.08 14.41
N GLY A 177 -9.97 31.98 15.14
CA GLY A 177 -10.91 31.43 16.13
C GLY A 177 -12.10 30.68 15.54
N LYS A 178 -12.12 30.42 14.23
CA LYS A 178 -13.16 29.64 13.54
C LYS A 178 -12.56 28.44 12.83
N THR A 179 -13.33 27.35 12.74
CA THR A 179 -12.98 26.20 11.90
C THR A 179 -13.67 26.31 10.55
N VAL A 180 -12.89 26.47 9.49
CA VAL A 180 -13.34 26.42 8.10
C VAL A 180 -13.38 24.95 7.68
N ARG A 181 -14.45 24.53 7.01
CA ARG A 181 -14.65 23.14 6.56
C ARG A 181 -14.91 23.09 5.06
N HIS A 182 -14.36 22.08 4.39
CA HIS A 182 -14.63 21.83 2.98
C HIS A 182 -14.59 20.34 2.68
N VAL A 183 -15.53 19.86 1.86
CA VAL A 183 -15.55 18.48 1.38
C VAL A 183 -14.79 18.41 0.08
N ILE A 184 -13.87 17.46 -0.01
CA ILE A 184 -13.02 17.22 -1.17
C ILE A 184 -13.08 15.76 -1.59
N GLU A 185 -12.67 15.52 -2.83
CA GLU A 185 -12.36 14.20 -3.35
C GLU A 185 -10.85 14.10 -3.60
N ALA A 186 -10.23 13.01 -3.15
CA ALA A 186 -8.89 12.64 -3.55
C ALA A 186 -9.00 11.44 -4.51
N ARG A 187 -8.28 11.49 -5.63
CA ARG A 187 -8.28 10.43 -6.65
C ARG A 187 -6.88 9.87 -6.83
N ALA A 188 -6.79 8.55 -6.95
CA ALA A 188 -5.50 7.88 -7.06
C ALA A 188 -4.70 8.37 -8.29
N GLY A 189 -3.43 8.72 -8.07
CA GLY A 189 -2.53 9.18 -9.13
C GLY A 189 -2.77 10.62 -9.61
N GLU A 190 -3.81 11.30 -9.13
CA GLU A 190 -4.08 12.70 -9.44
C GLU A 190 -3.38 13.64 -8.45
N ARG A 191 -3.16 14.88 -8.89
CA ARG A 191 -2.80 16.01 -8.03
C ARG A 191 -3.93 17.03 -8.07
N ALA A 192 -4.48 17.37 -6.91
CA ALA A 192 -5.53 18.36 -6.77
C ALA A 192 -5.07 19.53 -5.89
N TRP A 193 -5.59 20.71 -6.18
CA TRP A 193 -5.38 21.94 -5.39
C TRP A 193 -6.73 22.43 -4.88
N TYR A 194 -6.85 22.62 -3.57
CA TYR A 194 -8.07 23.14 -2.95
C TYR A 194 -7.78 24.39 -2.14
N SER A 195 -8.49 25.47 -2.49
CA SER A 195 -8.50 26.72 -1.73
C SER A 195 -9.73 26.73 -0.82
N LEU A 196 -9.51 26.68 0.49
CA LEU A 196 -10.59 26.89 1.47
C LEU A 196 -10.80 28.39 1.62
N ILE A 197 -12.05 28.85 1.75
CA ILE A 197 -12.36 30.26 1.94
C ILE A 197 -12.93 30.45 3.34
N ALA A 198 -12.31 31.30 4.17
CA ALA A 198 -12.73 31.49 5.56
C ALA A 198 -14.11 32.17 5.71
N ARG A 199 -14.56 32.90 4.68
CA ARG A 199 -15.93 33.41 4.57
C ARG A 199 -16.58 32.86 3.29
N PRO A 200 -17.53 31.93 3.42
CA PRO A 200 -18.87 32.25 2.96
C PRO A 200 -20.00 31.59 3.80
N SER A 201 -20.77 32.43 4.51
CA SER A 201 -22.24 32.40 4.54
C SER A 201 -22.69 33.77 5.06
N GLU A 202 -23.06 34.67 4.14
CA GLU A 202 -24.08 35.67 4.45
C GLU A 202 -25.35 34.86 4.74
N ASP A 203 -25.85 34.96 5.97
CA ASP A 203 -27.24 34.66 6.26
C ASP A 203 -28.07 35.58 5.34
N TYR A 204 -28.73 35.00 4.33
CA TYR A 204 -29.78 35.65 3.54
C TYR A 204 -31.14 35.38 4.18
#